data_AF-A0A938GLI1-F1
#
_entry.id   AF-A0A938GLI1-F1
#
_cell.length_a   1.000
_cell.length_b   1.000
_cell.length_c   1.000
_cell.angle_alpha   90.00
_cell.angle_beta   90.00
_cell.angle_gamma   90.00
#
_symmetry.space_group_name_H-M   'P 1'
#
loop_
_entity.id
_entity.type
_entity.pdbx_description
1 polymer ?
#
loop_
_entity_poly.entity_id
_entity_poly.type
_entity_poly.pdbx_seq_one_letter_code
_entity_poly.pdbx_strand_id
1 'polypeptide(L)'
;VHVHPTSTGAIVQLQGAAFVDPHLLASVKPLDVKRLAPVLPVPSRKNVQLPFTTCAEMLSHDGAKHTPLWQLAVAYERARGGLTEQEVVAKMVEIIRILRRSIASGIAGTRYDDRVLHHQSGRFLEKLNQGRLLDGGAVNRMILYVTALMEVKSSMGVIVAAPTAGACAAMPGAVIAMGEILGSTEQQMAEAMLASGLIGVFIATQWTFAAEVGGCQAEGGSAAAMAAAALVTLAGGTRDESVAAASLAFQSMLGLICDPIANRVEAPCLGKNVMAATNAFACANMALAGYDPLIPLDEVIQAAKNVAAMMPREHRCTSLGGLAVTPASLAIEKRLALLKSKSCGSCSCD
;
A
#
# COMPACT_ATOMS: atom_id res chain seq x y z
N VAL A 1 -11.88 -28.68 2.50
CA VAL A 1 -13.32 -28.37 2.37
C VAL A 1 -13.71 -27.56 3.59
N HIS A 2 -14.26 -26.36 3.40
CA HIS A 2 -14.79 -25.54 4.49
C HIS A 2 -16.29 -25.40 4.32
N VAL A 3 -17.05 -25.53 5.40
CA VAL A 3 -18.51 -25.41 5.38
C VAL A 3 -18.88 -24.20 6.21
N HIS A 4 -19.58 -23.26 5.60
CA HIS A 4 -20.03 -22.02 6.23
C HIS A 4 -21.56 -22.07 6.37
N PRO A 5 -22.09 -22.34 7.56
CA PRO A 5 -23.53 -22.41 7.77
C PRO A 5 -24.19 -21.04 7.54
N THR A 6 -25.41 -21.05 7.02
CA THR A 6 -26.25 -19.88 6.77
C THR A 6 -27.64 -20.13 7.33
N SER A 7 -28.49 -19.11 7.43
CA SER A 7 -29.87 -19.26 7.93
C SER A 7 -30.73 -20.22 7.09
N THR A 8 -30.40 -20.44 5.81
CA THR A 8 -31.19 -21.24 4.87
C THR A 8 -30.44 -22.44 4.28
N GLY A 9 -29.25 -22.78 4.80
CA GLY A 9 -28.41 -23.85 4.24
C GLY A 9 -26.94 -23.70 4.61
N ALA A 10 -26.04 -24.09 3.71
CA ALA A 10 -24.60 -23.91 3.91
C ALA A 10 -23.88 -23.56 2.61
N ILE A 11 -22.86 -22.71 2.70
CA ILE A 11 -21.89 -22.49 1.63
C ILE A 11 -20.75 -23.49 1.82
N VAL A 12 -20.53 -24.36 0.85
CA VAL A 12 -19.40 -25.30 0.86
C VAL A 12 -18.29 -24.74 -0.02
N GLN A 13 -17.17 -24.39 0.60
CA GLN A 13 -15.97 -23.91 -0.06
C GLN A 13 -14.99 -25.07 -0.29
N LEU A 14 -14.70 -25.34 -1.56
CA LEU A 14 -13.75 -26.35 -2.00
C LEU A 14 -12.53 -25.63 -2.59
N GLN A 15 -11.36 -25.86 -1.99
CA GLN A 15 -10.09 -25.29 -2.44
C GLN A 15 -9.19 -26.43 -2.92
N GLY A 16 -8.63 -26.27 -4.13
CA GLY A 16 -7.77 -27.26 -4.76
C GLY A 16 -7.06 -26.71 -5.99
N ALA A 17 -6.13 -27.48 -6.53
CA ALA A 17 -5.34 -27.10 -7.70
C ALA A 17 -6.15 -27.13 -9.02
N ALA A 18 -7.32 -27.77 -9.01
CA ALA A 18 -8.24 -27.84 -10.13
C ALA A 18 -9.68 -27.69 -9.63
N PHE A 19 -10.59 -27.31 -10.52
CA PHE A 19 -12.02 -27.31 -10.21
C PHE A 19 -12.53 -28.73 -9.99
N VAL A 20 -13.54 -28.84 -9.14
CA VAL A 20 -14.21 -30.10 -8.87
C VAL A 20 -14.94 -30.57 -10.12
N ASP A 21 -14.85 -31.88 -10.36
CA ASP A 21 -15.47 -32.55 -11.49
C ASP A 21 -16.98 -32.20 -11.58
N PRO A 22 -17.48 -31.76 -12.75
CA PRO A 22 -18.88 -31.43 -12.93
C PRO A 22 -19.86 -32.56 -12.57
N HIS A 23 -19.50 -33.83 -12.81
CA HIS A 23 -20.32 -34.99 -12.47
C HIS A 23 -20.39 -35.21 -10.96
N LEU A 24 -19.30 -34.97 -10.25
CA LEU A 24 -19.31 -35.02 -8.78
C LEU A 24 -20.16 -33.86 -8.22
N LEU A 25 -20.06 -32.67 -8.78
CA LEU A 25 -20.92 -31.54 -8.37
C LEU A 25 -22.40 -31.83 -8.61
N ALA A 26 -22.74 -32.47 -9.73
CA ALA A 26 -24.11 -32.84 -10.05
C ALA A 26 -24.72 -33.85 -9.05
N SER A 27 -23.91 -34.73 -8.46
CA SER A 27 -24.40 -35.71 -7.48
C SER A 27 -24.83 -35.07 -6.16
N VAL A 28 -24.25 -33.91 -5.81
CA VAL A 28 -24.56 -33.17 -4.57
C VAL A 28 -25.73 -32.19 -4.74
N LYS A 29 -26.21 -31.98 -5.97
CA LYS A 29 -27.34 -31.09 -6.31
C LYS A 29 -27.27 -29.70 -5.62
N PRO A 30 -26.17 -28.94 -5.81
CA PRO A 30 -26.03 -27.62 -5.21
C PRO A 30 -27.06 -26.63 -5.78
N LEU A 31 -27.48 -25.66 -4.96
CA LEU A 31 -28.36 -24.57 -5.38
C LEU A 31 -27.68 -23.65 -6.41
N ASP A 32 -26.38 -23.37 -6.23
CA ASP A 32 -25.55 -22.60 -7.15
C ASP A 32 -24.09 -23.08 -7.07
N VAL A 33 -23.33 -22.93 -8.16
CA VAL A 33 -21.91 -23.27 -8.22
C VAL A 33 -21.12 -22.09 -8.78
N LYS A 34 -20.35 -21.43 -7.91
CA LYS A 34 -19.38 -20.41 -8.33
C LYS A 34 -17.99 -20.99 -8.46
N ARG A 35 -17.44 -20.95 -9.68
CA ARG A 35 -16.05 -21.33 -9.96
C ARG A 35 -15.18 -20.08 -9.98
N LEU A 36 -14.29 -19.99 -9.01
CA LEU A 36 -13.31 -18.90 -8.93
C LEU A 36 -11.95 -19.46 -9.31
N ALA A 37 -11.42 -19.04 -10.46
CA ALA A 37 -10.03 -19.33 -10.78
C ALA A 37 -9.16 -18.57 -9.77
N PRO A 38 -8.11 -19.19 -9.21
CA PRO A 38 -7.17 -18.46 -8.37
C PRO A 38 -6.56 -17.34 -9.21
N VAL A 39 -6.79 -16.10 -8.80
CA VAL A 39 -6.06 -14.96 -9.35
C VAL A 39 -4.71 -14.92 -8.63
N LEU A 40 -3.71 -15.55 -9.23
CA LEU A 40 -2.32 -15.46 -8.80
C LEU A 40 -1.62 -14.42 -9.69
N PRO A 41 -1.65 -13.13 -9.33
CA PRO A 41 -1.04 -12.08 -10.15
C PRO A 41 0.48 -12.28 -10.31
N VAL A 42 1.10 -12.94 -9.33
CA VAL A 42 2.46 -13.44 -9.40
C VAL A 42 2.39 -14.97 -9.28
N PRO A 43 2.73 -15.73 -10.34
CA PRO A 43 2.82 -17.18 -10.24
C PRO A 43 3.92 -17.55 -9.24
N SER A 44 3.76 -18.67 -8.52
CA SER A 44 4.81 -19.23 -7.66
C SER A 44 5.10 -20.65 -8.10
N ARG A 45 6.39 -21.02 -8.15
CA ARG A 45 6.81 -22.37 -8.50
C ARG A 45 6.77 -23.30 -7.28
N LYS A 46 6.40 -24.58 -7.49
CA LYS A 46 6.21 -25.59 -6.43
C LYS A 46 7.45 -25.79 -5.54
N ASN A 47 8.65 -25.65 -6.10
CA ASN A 47 9.94 -25.80 -5.41
C ASN A 47 10.78 -24.52 -5.54
N VAL A 48 10.16 -23.36 -5.28
CA VAL A 48 10.86 -22.07 -5.36
C VAL A 48 12.00 -22.01 -4.33
N GLN A 49 13.20 -21.65 -4.79
CA GLN A 49 14.30 -21.23 -3.93
C GLN A 49 14.53 -19.75 -4.17
N LEU A 50 14.33 -18.95 -3.12
CA LEU A 50 14.53 -17.51 -3.16
C LEU A 50 16.00 -17.21 -2.82
N PRO A 51 16.60 -16.17 -3.42
CA PRO A 51 17.99 -15.81 -3.15
C PRO A 51 18.21 -15.32 -1.71
N PHE A 52 17.16 -14.74 -1.10
CA PHE A 52 17.12 -14.20 0.24
C PHE A 52 15.66 -13.91 0.63
N THR A 53 15.40 -13.71 1.91
CA THR A 53 14.08 -13.37 2.47
C THR A 53 14.12 -12.21 3.46
N THR A 54 15.30 -11.84 3.97
CA THR A 54 15.53 -10.68 4.83
C THR A 54 16.52 -9.70 4.20
N CYS A 55 16.61 -8.49 4.75
CA CYS A 55 17.58 -7.51 4.28
C CYS A 55 19.03 -7.98 4.56
N ALA A 56 19.29 -8.55 5.73
CA ALA A 56 20.60 -9.09 6.09
C ALA A 56 21.04 -10.23 5.16
N GLU A 57 20.13 -11.15 4.81
CA GLU A 57 20.40 -12.20 3.83
C GLU A 57 20.72 -11.62 2.45
N MET A 58 19.98 -10.58 2.01
CA MET A 58 20.23 -9.89 0.74
C MET A 58 21.62 -9.23 0.71
N LEU A 59 22.00 -8.52 1.78
CA LEU A 59 23.31 -7.89 1.89
C LEU A 59 24.44 -8.93 1.90
N SER A 60 24.24 -10.07 2.60
CA SER A 60 25.20 -11.17 2.60
C SER A 60 25.31 -11.85 1.22
N HIS A 61 24.18 -12.06 0.53
CA HIS A 61 24.12 -12.66 -0.80
C HIS A 61 24.82 -11.79 -1.85
N ASP A 62 24.61 -10.48 -1.80
CA ASP A 62 25.19 -9.55 -2.77
C ASP A 62 26.66 -9.22 -2.43
N GLY A 63 27.02 -9.21 -1.15
CA GLY A 63 28.38 -8.96 -0.68
C GLY A 63 28.90 -7.61 -1.17
N ALA A 64 30.13 -7.60 -1.69
CA ALA A 64 30.82 -6.41 -2.20
C ALA A 64 30.46 -6.03 -3.66
N LYS A 65 29.42 -6.64 -4.26
CA LYS A 65 28.99 -6.29 -5.63
C LYS A 65 28.30 -4.94 -5.70
N HIS A 66 27.68 -4.49 -4.60
CA HIS A 66 26.87 -3.27 -4.52
C HIS A 66 25.84 -3.17 -5.65
N THR A 67 25.20 -4.30 -5.95
CA THR A 67 24.17 -4.40 -6.99
C THR A 67 23.02 -3.46 -6.64
N PRO A 68 22.54 -2.60 -7.56
CA PRO A 68 21.40 -1.72 -7.32
C PRO A 68 20.19 -2.49 -6.76
N LEU A 69 19.49 -1.90 -5.79
CA LEU A 69 18.41 -2.58 -5.05
C LEU A 69 17.31 -3.12 -5.98
N TRP A 70 17.00 -2.39 -7.06
CA TRP A 70 16.01 -2.82 -8.05
C TRP A 70 16.42 -4.06 -8.85
N GLN A 71 17.72 -4.27 -9.10
CA GLN A 71 18.21 -5.46 -9.79
C GLN A 71 18.12 -6.69 -8.88
N LEU A 72 18.35 -6.52 -7.58
CA LEU A 72 18.12 -7.56 -6.57
C LEU A 72 16.63 -7.92 -6.47
N ALA A 73 15.74 -6.92 -6.64
CA ALA A 73 14.31 -7.15 -6.72
C ALA A 73 13.93 -7.95 -7.98
N VAL A 74 14.52 -7.62 -9.13
CA VAL A 74 14.37 -8.42 -10.37
C VAL A 74 14.85 -9.85 -10.14
N ALA A 75 16.03 -10.06 -9.54
CA ALA A 75 16.54 -11.41 -9.25
C ALA A 75 15.57 -12.21 -8.36
N TYR A 76 14.99 -11.57 -7.35
CA TYR A 76 13.97 -12.17 -6.49
C TYR A 76 12.71 -12.56 -7.28
N GLU A 77 12.15 -11.65 -8.09
CA GLU A 77 10.95 -11.90 -8.89
C GLU A 77 11.17 -12.99 -9.96
N ARG A 78 12.35 -13.02 -10.58
CA ARG A 78 12.73 -14.08 -11.52
C ARG A 78 12.79 -15.44 -10.84
N ALA A 79 13.38 -15.52 -9.64
CA ALA A 79 13.44 -16.75 -8.86
C ALA A 79 12.04 -17.24 -8.45
N ARG A 80 11.18 -16.31 -8.01
CA ARG A 80 9.82 -16.58 -7.52
C ARG A 80 8.84 -16.95 -8.63
N GLY A 81 8.68 -16.02 -9.57
CA GLY A 81 7.68 -16.07 -10.63
C GLY A 81 8.14 -16.79 -11.88
N GLY A 82 9.44 -17.00 -12.03
CA GLY A 82 9.98 -17.61 -13.24
C GLY A 82 9.90 -16.73 -14.48
N LEU A 83 9.70 -15.43 -14.26
CA LEU A 83 9.65 -14.41 -15.30
C LEU A 83 11.07 -14.08 -15.77
N THR A 84 11.15 -13.51 -16.96
CA THR A 84 12.35 -12.79 -17.43
C THR A 84 12.40 -11.40 -16.80
N GLU A 85 13.59 -10.78 -16.80
CA GLU A 85 13.75 -9.40 -16.35
C GLU A 85 12.86 -8.42 -17.12
N GLN A 86 12.78 -8.58 -18.45
CA GLN A 86 11.93 -7.75 -19.31
C GLN A 86 10.46 -7.86 -18.91
N GLU A 87 9.96 -9.05 -18.60
CA GLU A 87 8.57 -9.25 -18.16
C GLU A 87 8.31 -8.62 -16.79
N VAL A 88 9.26 -8.70 -15.84
CA VAL A 88 9.15 -8.08 -14.52
C VAL A 88 9.07 -6.56 -14.66
N VAL A 89 10.00 -5.95 -15.40
CA VAL A 89 10.04 -4.50 -15.63
C VAL A 89 8.79 -4.04 -16.41
N ALA A 90 8.38 -4.76 -17.45
CA ALA A 90 7.19 -4.42 -18.23
C ALA A 90 5.91 -4.42 -17.36
N LYS A 91 5.75 -5.39 -16.45
CA LYS A 91 4.64 -5.40 -15.49
C LYS A 91 4.66 -4.16 -14.60
N MET A 92 5.83 -3.76 -14.12
CA MET A 92 5.95 -2.58 -13.27
C MET A 92 5.68 -1.27 -14.03
N VAL A 93 6.08 -1.19 -15.31
CA VAL A 93 5.71 -0.08 -16.21
C VAL A 93 4.20 0.01 -16.39
N GLU A 94 3.49 -1.11 -16.54
CA GLU A 94 2.02 -1.10 -16.60
C GLU A 94 1.38 -0.58 -15.31
N ILE A 95 1.96 -0.92 -14.14
CA ILE A 95 1.54 -0.36 -12.85
C ILE A 95 1.73 1.16 -12.81
N ILE A 96 2.87 1.68 -13.28
CA ILE A 96 3.12 3.13 -13.41
C ILE A 96 2.04 3.81 -14.25
N ARG A 97 1.67 3.20 -15.38
CA ARG A 97 0.63 3.74 -16.28
C ARG A 97 -0.76 3.74 -15.63
N ILE A 98 -1.10 2.70 -14.85
CA ILE A 98 -2.32 2.66 -14.05
C ILE A 98 -2.31 3.82 -13.04
N LEU A 99 -1.22 3.99 -12.30
CA LEU A 99 -1.08 5.04 -11.29
C LEU A 99 -1.22 6.44 -11.87
N ARG A 100 -0.59 6.72 -13.01
CA ARG A 100 -0.73 8.01 -13.71
C ARG A 100 -2.17 8.29 -14.12
N ARG A 101 -2.88 7.30 -14.67
CA ARG A 101 -4.31 7.44 -15.00
C ARG A 101 -5.15 7.71 -13.75
N SER A 102 -4.87 7.02 -12.64
CA SER A 102 -5.56 7.25 -11.37
C SER A 102 -5.28 8.64 -10.81
N ILE A 103 -4.02 9.13 -10.84
CA ILE A 103 -3.69 10.51 -10.43
C ILE A 103 -4.45 11.53 -11.28
N ALA A 104 -4.43 11.38 -12.60
CA ALA A 104 -5.13 12.28 -13.51
C ALA A 104 -6.65 12.29 -13.25
N SER A 105 -7.25 11.12 -13.03
CA SER A 105 -8.67 10.98 -12.66
C SER A 105 -8.98 11.65 -11.31
N GLY A 106 -8.12 11.46 -10.31
CA GLY A 106 -8.24 12.09 -9.00
C GLY A 106 -8.26 13.61 -9.09
N ILE A 107 -7.31 14.19 -9.83
CA ILE A 107 -7.20 15.64 -10.05
C ILE A 107 -8.38 16.20 -10.85
N ALA A 108 -8.89 15.45 -11.83
CA ALA A 108 -10.05 15.85 -12.63
C ALA A 108 -11.34 15.91 -11.78
N GLY A 109 -11.40 15.10 -10.72
CA GLY A 109 -12.44 15.12 -9.72
C GLY A 109 -13.17 13.80 -9.58
N THR A 110 -13.41 13.40 -8.33
CA THR A 110 -14.10 12.15 -7.99
C THR A 110 -15.41 12.39 -7.28
N ARG A 111 -16.35 11.44 -7.42
CA ARG A 111 -17.64 11.46 -6.72
C ARG A 111 -17.97 10.08 -6.16
N TYR A 112 -18.37 10.07 -4.88
CA TYR A 112 -18.98 8.94 -4.20
C TYR A 112 -19.77 9.50 -3.02
N ASP A 113 -20.94 8.93 -2.74
CA ASP A 113 -21.87 9.49 -1.75
C ASP A 113 -21.54 9.04 -0.31
N ASP A 114 -21.06 7.80 -0.13
CA ASP A 114 -20.62 7.26 1.17
C ASP A 114 -19.14 7.58 1.42
N ARG A 115 -18.80 8.88 1.52
CA ARG A 115 -17.44 9.33 1.82
C ARG A 115 -17.36 10.47 2.82
N VAL A 116 -16.28 10.51 3.58
CA VAL A 116 -15.96 11.58 4.53
C VAL A 116 -15.26 12.74 3.82
N LEU A 117 -14.28 12.43 2.96
CA LEU A 117 -13.47 13.42 2.26
C LEU A 117 -13.90 13.50 0.80
N HIS A 118 -14.34 14.68 0.40
CA HIS A 118 -14.69 14.98 -0.99
C HIS A 118 -13.44 15.35 -1.82
N HIS A 119 -13.66 15.78 -3.07
CA HIS A 119 -12.59 16.22 -3.96
C HIS A 119 -11.92 17.51 -3.45
N GLN A 120 -10.68 17.38 -2.97
CA GLN A 120 -9.81 18.42 -2.42
C GLN A 120 -8.57 18.63 -3.29
N SER A 121 -8.09 17.61 -4.01
CA SER A 121 -6.90 17.70 -4.87
C SER A 121 -6.99 18.83 -5.91
N GLY A 122 -8.16 19.03 -6.55
CA GLY A 122 -8.37 20.15 -7.47
C GLY A 122 -8.19 21.53 -6.83
N ARG A 123 -8.70 21.73 -5.61
CA ARG A 123 -8.48 22.99 -4.86
C ARG A 123 -7.02 23.14 -4.43
N PHE A 124 -6.35 22.05 -4.06
CA PHE A 124 -4.92 22.08 -3.74
C PHE A 124 -4.10 22.51 -4.97
N LEU A 125 -4.36 21.93 -6.14
CA LEU A 125 -3.71 22.29 -7.40
C LEU A 125 -3.96 23.76 -7.77
N GLU A 126 -5.19 24.25 -7.61
CA GLU A 126 -5.53 25.65 -7.83
C GLU A 126 -4.67 26.59 -6.96
N LYS A 127 -4.55 26.28 -5.66
CA LYS A 127 -3.77 27.11 -4.72
C LYS A 127 -2.26 26.98 -4.94
N LEU A 128 -1.79 25.81 -5.37
CA LEU A 128 -0.39 25.58 -5.77
C LEU A 128 -0.04 26.47 -6.98
N ASN A 129 -0.86 26.45 -8.02
CA ASN A 129 -0.64 27.25 -9.23
C ASN A 129 -0.73 28.77 -8.99
N GLN A 130 -1.51 29.19 -7.98
CA GLN A 130 -1.59 30.59 -7.55
C GLN A 130 -0.45 31.03 -6.63
N GLY A 131 0.47 30.13 -6.23
CA GLY A 131 1.52 30.45 -5.26
C GLY A 131 0.99 30.79 -3.86
N ARG A 132 -0.18 30.27 -3.48
CA ARG A 132 -0.86 30.58 -2.20
C ARG A 132 -0.61 29.54 -1.10
N LEU A 133 0.15 28.51 -1.40
CA LEU A 133 0.59 27.51 -0.43
C LEU A 133 1.97 27.88 0.11
N LEU A 134 2.34 27.30 1.26
CA LEU A 134 3.73 27.36 1.72
C LEU A 134 4.63 26.70 0.66
N ASP A 135 5.82 27.26 0.44
CA ASP A 135 6.77 26.67 -0.50
C ASP A 135 7.35 25.38 0.09
N GLY A 136 6.87 24.25 -0.43
CA GLY A 136 7.32 22.91 -0.08
C GLY A 136 7.99 22.19 -1.24
N GLY A 137 8.25 22.86 -2.37
CA GLY A 137 8.85 22.26 -3.57
C GLY A 137 8.23 20.91 -3.96
N ALA A 138 9.08 19.86 -3.99
CA ALA A 138 8.68 18.50 -4.34
C ALA A 138 7.57 17.93 -3.44
N VAL A 139 7.57 18.29 -2.15
CA VAL A 139 6.59 17.79 -1.17
C VAL A 139 5.18 18.26 -1.54
N ASN A 140 5.01 19.47 -2.08
CA ASN A 140 3.70 19.93 -2.54
C ASN A 140 3.16 19.07 -3.71
N ARG A 141 4.02 18.64 -4.63
CA ARG A 141 3.62 17.72 -5.71
C ARG A 141 3.28 16.33 -5.17
N MET A 142 4.02 15.84 -4.18
CA MET A 142 3.67 14.59 -3.49
C MET A 142 2.31 14.68 -2.78
N ILE A 143 2.05 15.77 -2.05
CA ILE A 143 0.76 15.98 -1.37
C ILE A 143 -0.38 15.93 -2.38
N LEU A 144 -0.24 16.62 -3.52
CA LEU A 144 -1.24 16.60 -4.58
C LEU A 144 -1.51 15.18 -5.11
N TYR A 145 -0.47 14.43 -5.46
CA TYR A 145 -0.62 13.09 -6.07
C TYR A 145 -1.12 12.06 -5.08
N VAL A 146 -0.64 12.10 -3.84
CA VAL A 146 -1.16 11.29 -2.74
C VAL A 146 -2.64 11.57 -2.51
N THR A 147 -3.03 12.85 -2.50
CA THR A 147 -4.43 13.26 -2.31
C THR A 147 -5.30 12.75 -3.45
N ALA A 148 -4.87 12.92 -4.70
CA ALA A 148 -5.60 12.43 -5.87
C ALA A 148 -5.80 10.91 -5.84
N LEU A 149 -4.77 10.13 -5.50
CA LEU A 149 -4.87 8.67 -5.40
C LEU A 149 -5.82 8.23 -4.27
N MET A 150 -5.75 8.87 -3.10
CA MET A 150 -6.66 8.58 -1.99
C MET A 150 -8.10 8.95 -2.33
N GLU A 151 -8.32 10.03 -3.08
CA GLU A 151 -9.66 10.41 -3.53
C GLU A 151 -10.25 9.43 -4.54
N VAL A 152 -9.43 8.89 -5.46
CA VAL A 152 -9.84 7.79 -6.36
C VAL A 152 -10.17 6.54 -5.56
N LYS A 153 -9.34 6.20 -4.57
CA LYS A 153 -9.59 5.08 -3.65
C LYS A 153 -10.93 5.25 -2.92
N SER A 154 -11.18 6.44 -2.38
CA SER A 154 -12.43 6.75 -1.66
C SER A 154 -13.66 6.82 -2.57
N SER A 155 -13.46 6.92 -3.88
CA SER A 155 -14.54 6.86 -4.87
C SER A 155 -14.68 5.51 -5.56
N MET A 156 -14.09 4.44 -5.02
CA MET A 156 -14.11 3.08 -5.58
C MET A 156 -13.53 2.98 -6.99
N GLY A 157 -12.59 3.87 -7.33
CA GLY A 157 -11.86 3.81 -8.59
C GLY A 157 -10.72 2.79 -8.58
N VAL A 158 -9.96 2.75 -9.68
CA VAL A 158 -8.83 1.82 -9.82
C VAL A 158 -7.64 2.31 -8.99
N ILE A 159 -7.14 1.44 -8.12
CA ILE A 159 -5.99 1.70 -7.24
C ILE A 159 -4.99 0.55 -7.29
N VAL A 160 -3.76 0.84 -6.86
CA VAL A 160 -2.70 -0.15 -6.69
C VAL A 160 -2.35 -0.22 -5.21
N ALA A 161 -2.47 -1.39 -4.60
CA ALA A 161 -2.09 -1.57 -3.20
C ALA A 161 -0.57 -1.41 -3.03
N ALA A 162 -0.15 -0.63 -2.03
CA ALA A 162 1.26 -0.25 -1.85
C ALA A 162 1.64 0.06 -0.37
N PRO A 163 1.47 -0.88 0.58
CA PRO A 163 1.19 -2.31 0.37
C PRO A 163 -0.29 -2.70 0.53
N THR A 164 -1.13 -1.82 1.06
CA THR A 164 -2.57 -2.05 1.24
C THR A 164 -3.42 -1.04 0.47
N ALA A 165 -4.74 -1.23 0.47
CA ALA A 165 -5.67 -0.23 -0.04
C ALA A 165 -5.73 1.03 0.85
N GLY A 166 -5.39 0.94 2.15
CA GLY A 166 -5.35 2.07 3.07
C GLY A 166 -4.11 2.94 2.92
N ALA A 167 -2.98 2.35 2.50
CA ALA A 167 -1.71 3.01 2.24
C ALA A 167 -1.33 3.04 0.74
N CYS A 168 -2.32 2.99 -0.15
CA CYS A 168 -2.11 2.83 -1.59
C CYS A 168 -1.51 4.07 -2.29
N ALA A 169 -1.35 5.19 -1.59
CA ALA A 169 -1.03 6.46 -2.21
C ALA A 169 0.37 6.98 -1.87
N ALA A 170 0.88 6.71 -0.67
CA ALA A 170 2.15 7.26 -0.18
C ALA A 170 3.33 6.94 -1.10
N MET A 171 3.61 5.64 -1.30
CA MET A 171 4.72 5.19 -2.15
C MET A 171 4.56 5.59 -3.62
N PRO A 172 3.46 5.23 -4.31
CA PRO A 172 3.35 5.55 -5.72
C PRO A 172 3.21 7.06 -5.97
N GLY A 173 2.52 7.79 -5.11
CA GLY A 173 2.42 9.25 -5.19
C GLY A 173 3.79 9.92 -5.09
N ALA A 174 4.65 9.46 -4.18
CA ALA A 174 6.02 9.95 -4.04
C ALA A 174 6.89 9.65 -5.27
N VAL A 175 6.87 8.41 -5.77
CA VAL A 175 7.66 7.98 -6.93
C VAL A 175 7.25 8.72 -8.20
N ILE A 176 5.95 8.81 -8.49
CA ILE A 176 5.47 9.51 -9.69
C ILE A 176 5.78 11.01 -9.60
N ALA A 177 5.54 11.63 -8.44
CA ALA A 177 5.86 13.05 -8.23
C ALA A 177 7.34 13.34 -8.46
N MET A 178 8.23 12.58 -7.83
CA MET A 178 9.68 12.80 -7.95
C MET A 178 10.22 12.43 -9.32
N GLY A 179 9.77 11.35 -9.92
CA GLY A 179 10.25 10.97 -11.25
C GLY A 179 9.87 12.03 -12.29
N GLU A 180 8.71 12.66 -12.18
CA GLU A 180 8.36 13.78 -13.05
C GLU A 180 9.11 15.08 -12.72
N ILE A 181 9.59 15.27 -11.48
CA ILE A 181 10.49 16.39 -11.13
C ILE A 181 11.87 16.18 -11.74
N LEU A 182 12.38 14.96 -11.68
CA LEU A 182 13.70 14.57 -12.14
C LEU A 182 13.75 14.32 -13.65
N GLY A 183 12.61 14.33 -14.36
CA GLY A 183 12.53 13.99 -15.78
C GLY A 183 12.80 12.50 -16.07
N SER A 184 12.55 11.63 -15.10
CA SER A 184 12.79 10.19 -15.20
C SER A 184 11.85 9.51 -16.20
N THR A 185 12.37 8.49 -16.89
CA THR A 185 11.60 7.64 -17.79
C THR A 185 10.65 6.70 -17.03
N GLU A 186 9.67 6.11 -17.72
CA GLU A 186 8.80 5.07 -17.12
C GLU A 186 9.61 3.88 -16.60
N GLN A 187 10.70 3.54 -17.29
CA GLN A 187 11.58 2.46 -16.87
C GLN A 187 12.30 2.79 -15.56
N GLN A 188 12.85 4.00 -15.41
CA GLN A 188 13.51 4.41 -14.16
C GLN A 188 12.52 4.46 -12.98
N MET A 189 11.29 4.92 -13.22
CA MET A 189 10.24 4.86 -12.19
C MET A 189 9.86 3.40 -11.84
N ALA A 190 9.83 2.51 -12.82
CA ALA A 190 9.59 1.08 -12.61
C ALA A 190 10.73 0.41 -11.82
N GLU A 191 11.99 0.74 -12.10
CA GLU A 191 13.15 0.32 -11.33
C GLU A 191 13.03 0.79 -9.86
N ALA A 192 12.66 2.05 -9.62
CA ALA A 192 12.40 2.57 -8.28
C ALA A 192 11.25 1.81 -7.56
N MET A 193 10.15 1.52 -8.26
CA MET A 193 9.06 0.72 -7.70
C MET A 193 9.47 -0.73 -7.39
N LEU A 194 10.38 -1.33 -8.18
CA LEU A 194 10.94 -2.66 -7.90
C LEU A 194 11.78 -2.64 -6.62
N ALA A 195 12.62 -1.61 -6.42
CA ALA A 195 13.34 -1.40 -5.17
C ALA A 195 12.38 -1.28 -3.97
N SER A 196 11.30 -0.49 -4.12
CA SER A 196 10.22 -0.42 -3.12
C SER A 196 9.60 -1.80 -2.83
N GLY A 197 9.34 -2.58 -3.87
CA GLY A 197 8.75 -3.92 -3.74
C GLY A 197 9.62 -4.85 -2.89
N LEU A 198 10.94 -4.77 -3.04
CA LEU A 198 11.88 -5.58 -2.27
C LEU A 198 11.88 -5.24 -0.77
N ILE A 199 11.79 -3.95 -0.42
CA ILE A 199 11.56 -3.54 0.97
C ILE A 199 10.25 -4.12 1.49
N GLY A 200 9.20 -4.11 0.66
CA GLY A 200 7.93 -4.77 0.98
C GLY A 200 8.09 -6.26 1.25
N VAL A 201 8.90 -6.97 0.46
CA VAL A 201 9.21 -8.40 0.69
C VAL A 201 9.81 -8.61 2.08
N PHE A 202 10.82 -7.82 2.48
CA PHE A 202 11.47 -7.97 3.79
C PHE A 202 10.52 -7.75 4.96
N ILE A 203 9.57 -6.82 4.82
CA ILE A 203 8.55 -6.58 5.85
C ILE A 203 7.55 -7.75 5.88
N ALA A 204 7.09 -8.20 4.71
CA ALA A 204 6.07 -9.24 4.61
C ALA A 204 6.55 -10.62 5.08
N THR A 205 7.84 -10.93 4.91
CA THR A 205 8.44 -12.20 5.36
C THR A 205 8.60 -12.26 6.89
N GLN A 206 8.85 -11.13 7.54
CA GLN A 206 9.13 -11.06 8.98
C GLN A 206 7.90 -10.67 9.81
N TRP A 207 6.95 -9.94 9.22
CA TRP A 207 5.80 -9.36 9.92
C TRP A 207 4.51 -9.31 9.09
N THR A 208 3.88 -8.14 8.91
CA THR A 208 2.54 -7.98 8.31
C THR A 208 2.33 -6.59 7.72
N PHE A 209 1.34 -6.47 6.85
CA PHE A 209 0.78 -5.19 6.39
C PHE A 209 -0.63 -4.91 6.93
N ALA A 210 -1.17 -5.82 7.73
CA ALA A 210 -2.53 -5.72 8.27
C ALA A 210 -2.59 -4.70 9.42
N ALA A 211 -3.35 -3.62 9.26
CA ALA A 211 -3.54 -2.64 10.34
C ALA A 211 -4.38 -3.15 11.51
N GLU A 212 -5.21 -4.16 11.29
CA GLU A 212 -5.92 -4.88 12.34
C GLU A 212 -4.96 -5.67 13.25
N VAL A 213 -3.78 -6.04 12.76
CA VAL A 213 -2.73 -6.71 13.54
C VAL A 213 -1.75 -5.68 14.10
N GLY A 214 -1.27 -4.77 13.25
CA GLY A 214 -0.11 -3.94 13.53
C GLY A 214 -0.35 -2.47 13.79
N GLY A 215 -1.60 -1.99 13.69
CA GLY A 215 -1.86 -0.56 13.59
C GLY A 215 -1.38 0.02 12.25
N CYS A 216 -1.46 1.35 12.10
CA CYS A 216 -1.11 2.00 10.83
C CYS A 216 0.40 2.02 10.57
N GLN A 217 1.25 1.71 11.56
CA GLN A 217 2.67 1.44 11.31
C GLN A 217 2.90 0.24 10.37
N ALA A 218 1.99 -0.74 10.33
CA ALA A 218 2.04 -1.86 9.39
C ALA A 218 1.66 -1.47 7.95
N GLU A 219 0.83 -0.44 7.79
CA GLU A 219 0.40 0.04 6.48
C GLU A 219 1.25 1.24 6.03
N GLY A 220 1.05 2.37 6.71
CA GLY A 220 1.70 3.64 6.41
C GLY A 220 3.18 3.67 6.76
N GLY A 221 3.61 2.99 7.83
CA GLY A 221 5.04 2.86 8.15
C GLY A 221 5.79 2.05 7.10
N SER A 222 5.23 0.92 6.68
CA SER A 222 5.75 0.12 5.58
C SER A 222 5.74 0.90 4.25
N ALA A 223 4.67 1.62 3.95
CA ALA A 223 4.61 2.47 2.75
C ALA A 223 5.67 3.59 2.77
N ALA A 224 5.97 4.18 3.92
CA ALA A 224 7.04 5.16 4.07
C ALA A 224 8.42 4.54 3.81
N ALA A 225 8.70 3.37 4.40
CA ALA A 225 9.97 2.64 4.20
C ALA A 225 10.16 2.26 2.72
N MET A 226 9.12 1.71 2.11
CA MET A 226 9.06 1.35 0.70
C MET A 226 9.29 2.57 -0.20
N ALA A 227 8.63 3.70 0.09
CA ALA A 227 8.80 4.94 -0.65
C ALA A 227 10.22 5.50 -0.53
N ALA A 228 10.81 5.49 0.66
CA ALA A 228 12.14 6.04 0.91
C ALA A 228 13.22 5.34 0.06
N ALA A 229 13.21 4.00 0.04
CA ALA A 229 14.12 3.23 -0.81
C ALA A 229 13.92 3.53 -2.31
N ALA A 230 12.67 3.64 -2.77
CA ALA A 230 12.38 3.99 -4.16
C ALA A 230 12.89 5.39 -4.53
N LEU A 231 12.72 6.37 -3.64
CA LEU A 231 13.19 7.73 -3.87
C LEU A 231 14.72 7.80 -3.97
N VAL A 232 15.44 7.07 -3.10
CA VAL A 232 16.90 6.95 -3.21
C VAL A 232 17.30 6.29 -4.53
N THR A 233 16.67 5.18 -4.89
CA THR A 233 16.93 4.50 -6.18
C THR A 233 16.68 5.43 -7.37
N LEU A 234 15.59 6.20 -7.33
CA LEU A 234 15.23 7.15 -8.40
C LEU A 234 16.21 8.33 -8.50
N ALA A 235 16.82 8.73 -7.38
CA ALA A 235 17.87 9.75 -7.32
C ALA A 235 19.26 9.21 -7.70
N GLY A 236 19.39 7.92 -8.04
CA GLY A 236 20.67 7.30 -8.40
C GLY A 236 21.53 6.88 -7.21
N GLY A 237 20.94 6.82 -6.00
CA GLY A 237 21.63 6.33 -4.82
C GLY A 237 21.88 4.82 -4.84
N THR A 238 22.74 4.38 -3.94
CA THR A 238 23.18 3.00 -3.79
C THR A 238 22.13 2.11 -3.12
N ARG A 239 22.37 0.79 -3.19
CA ARG A 239 21.63 -0.22 -2.43
C ARG A 239 21.62 0.10 -0.93
N ASP A 240 22.77 0.47 -0.39
CA ASP A 240 22.96 0.67 1.04
C ASP A 240 22.25 1.94 1.52
N GLU A 241 22.33 3.03 0.74
CA GLU A 241 21.55 4.25 1.00
C GLU A 241 20.04 3.98 0.90
N SER A 242 19.61 3.12 -0.04
CA SER A 242 18.19 2.78 -0.18
C SER A 242 17.68 2.01 1.04
N VAL A 243 18.47 1.06 1.56
CA VAL A 243 18.16 0.32 2.79
C VAL A 243 18.21 1.25 4.02
N ALA A 244 19.19 2.16 4.09
CA ALA A 244 19.30 3.14 5.16
C ALA A 244 18.08 4.07 5.19
N ALA A 245 17.65 4.58 4.04
CA ALA A 245 16.46 5.42 3.93
C ALA A 245 15.20 4.68 4.37
N ALA A 246 15.05 3.40 3.98
CA ALA A 246 13.93 2.57 4.42
C ALA A 246 13.94 2.38 5.94
N SER A 247 15.11 2.13 6.54
CA SER A 247 15.26 2.02 8.00
C SER A 247 14.85 3.32 8.71
N LEU A 248 15.47 4.45 8.32
CA LEU A 248 15.18 5.77 8.89
C LEU A 248 13.69 6.12 8.81
N ALA A 249 13.07 5.88 7.65
CA ALA A 249 11.66 6.16 7.42
C ALA A 249 10.75 5.27 8.27
N PHE A 250 11.12 4.01 8.52
CA PHE A 250 10.28 3.13 9.33
C PHE A 250 10.41 3.44 10.83
N GLN A 251 11.60 3.81 11.30
CA GLN A 251 11.85 4.20 12.70
C GLN A 251 10.93 5.34 13.14
N SER A 252 10.76 6.38 12.32
CA SER A 252 9.93 7.54 12.62
C SER A 252 8.41 7.26 12.56
N MET A 253 8.02 6.06 12.15
CA MET A 253 6.62 5.64 11.98
C MET A 253 6.18 4.57 12.99
N LEU A 254 7.05 4.22 13.95
CA LEU A 254 6.72 3.29 15.04
C LEU A 254 5.63 3.86 15.97
N GLY A 255 4.74 3.00 16.43
CA GLY A 255 3.64 3.34 17.34
C GLY A 255 2.39 3.90 16.68
N LEU A 256 2.35 4.06 15.35
CA LEU A 256 1.18 4.61 14.66
C LEU A 256 -0.04 3.68 14.79
N ILE A 257 -1.06 4.15 15.51
CA ILE A 257 -2.36 3.47 15.67
C ILE A 257 -3.20 3.50 14.39
N CYS A 258 -4.23 2.67 14.27
CA CYS A 258 -5.22 2.73 13.19
C CYS A 258 -6.63 2.88 13.76
N ASP A 259 -7.20 4.08 13.64
CA ASP A 259 -8.53 4.38 14.16
C ASP A 259 -9.21 5.44 13.25
N PRO A 260 -9.90 5.00 12.18
CA PRO A 260 -10.43 5.88 11.15
C PRO A 260 -11.72 6.61 11.58
N ILE A 261 -11.85 7.87 11.18
CA ILE A 261 -13.05 8.69 11.35
C ILE A 261 -14.22 8.04 10.60
N ALA A 262 -15.37 7.97 11.26
CA ALA A 262 -16.63 7.41 10.77
C ALA A 262 -16.50 5.99 10.20
N ASN A 263 -15.51 5.22 10.69
CA ASN A 263 -15.19 3.89 10.19
C ASN A 263 -15.02 3.85 8.66
N ARG A 264 -14.38 4.89 8.09
CA ARG A 264 -14.03 4.97 6.66
C ARG A 264 -12.53 5.18 6.52
N VAL A 265 -11.90 4.38 5.67
CA VAL A 265 -10.46 4.47 5.37
C VAL A 265 -10.19 5.68 4.47
N GLU A 266 -10.35 6.88 5.05
CA GLU A 266 -10.26 8.18 4.40
C GLU A 266 -9.54 9.20 5.28
N ALA A 267 -10.05 9.43 6.50
CA ALA A 267 -9.46 10.34 7.47
C ALA A 267 -9.22 9.57 8.78
N PRO A 268 -8.04 9.65 9.40
CA PRO A 268 -6.85 10.40 9.00
C PRO A 268 -5.99 9.68 7.92
N CYS A 269 -6.49 8.63 7.26
CA CYS A 269 -5.72 7.82 6.31
C CYS A 269 -5.04 8.64 5.19
N LEU A 270 -5.72 9.64 4.62
CA LEU A 270 -5.15 10.58 3.66
C LEU A 270 -3.93 11.32 4.27
N GLY A 271 -4.11 11.92 5.45
CA GLY A 271 -3.05 12.61 6.17
C GLY A 271 -1.86 11.69 6.49
N LYS A 272 -2.13 10.42 6.84
CA LYS A 272 -1.08 9.43 7.09
C LYS A 272 -0.33 9.03 5.82
N ASN A 273 -0.99 8.95 4.66
CA ASN A 273 -0.30 8.74 3.39
C ASN A 273 0.58 9.94 3.01
N VAL A 274 0.08 11.17 3.24
CA VAL A 274 0.85 12.40 3.02
C VAL A 274 2.08 12.45 3.94
N MET A 275 1.89 12.14 5.23
CA MET A 275 2.96 12.06 6.22
C MET A 275 3.98 10.99 5.84
N ALA A 276 3.55 9.80 5.41
CA ALA A 276 4.44 8.73 4.97
C ALA A 276 5.29 9.14 3.74
N ALA A 277 4.68 9.78 2.73
CA ALA A 277 5.41 10.27 1.56
C ALA A 277 6.42 11.38 1.92
N THR A 278 6.03 12.30 2.80
CA THR A 278 6.90 13.41 3.24
C THR A 278 8.07 12.90 4.09
N ASN A 279 7.80 11.97 5.01
CA ASN A 279 8.81 11.29 5.81
C ASN A 279 9.79 10.53 4.92
N ALA A 280 9.27 9.80 3.92
CA ALA A 280 10.10 9.10 2.95
C ALA A 280 11.04 10.04 2.17
N PHE A 281 10.54 11.20 1.73
CA PHE A 281 11.36 12.21 1.06
C PHE A 281 12.47 12.74 1.97
N ALA A 282 12.14 13.07 3.22
CA ALA A 282 13.13 13.53 4.20
C ALA A 282 14.21 12.47 4.47
N CYS A 283 13.81 11.22 4.75
CA CYS A 283 14.73 10.12 5.02
C CYS A 283 15.56 9.73 3.79
N ALA A 284 15.02 9.83 2.57
CA ALA A 284 15.79 9.65 1.34
C ALA A 284 16.92 10.68 1.23
N ASN A 285 16.64 11.97 1.48
CA ASN A 285 17.67 13.00 1.50
C ASN A 285 18.71 12.78 2.61
N MET A 286 18.28 12.34 3.80
CA MET A 286 19.22 12.01 4.89
C MET A 286 20.16 10.88 4.48
N ALA A 287 19.64 9.80 3.89
CA ALA A 287 20.46 8.69 3.44
C ALA A 287 21.43 9.08 2.33
N LEU A 288 20.98 9.84 1.32
CA LEU A 288 21.83 10.39 0.25
C LEU A 288 22.89 11.36 0.78
N ALA A 289 22.65 12.00 1.92
CA ALA A 289 23.61 12.85 2.62
C ALA A 289 24.59 12.05 3.52
N GLY A 290 24.50 10.72 3.53
CA GLY A 290 25.37 9.85 4.31
C GLY A 290 25.02 9.75 5.80
N TYR A 291 23.77 10.00 6.18
CA TYR A 291 23.35 9.82 7.58
C TYR A 291 23.33 8.34 7.93
N ASP A 292 23.85 8.02 9.12
CA ASP A 292 23.82 6.66 9.65
C ASP A 292 22.38 6.29 10.07
N PRO A 293 21.80 5.18 9.57
CA PRO A 293 20.49 4.72 10.02
C PRO A 293 20.48 4.24 11.48
N LEU A 294 21.64 3.99 12.09
CA LEU A 294 21.90 3.48 13.44
C LEU A 294 21.36 2.08 13.73
N ILE A 295 20.17 1.75 13.23
CA ILE A 295 19.50 0.47 13.42
C ILE A 295 19.29 -0.18 12.03
N PRO A 296 19.72 -1.43 11.82
CA PRO A 296 19.44 -2.17 10.59
C PRO A 296 17.94 -2.34 10.34
N LEU A 297 17.53 -2.35 9.05
CA LEU A 297 16.12 -2.42 8.67
C LEU A 297 15.38 -3.63 9.29
N ASP A 298 16.01 -4.81 9.30
CA ASP A 298 15.40 -6.02 9.88
C ASP A 298 15.10 -5.87 11.38
N GLU A 299 15.98 -5.19 12.12
CA GLU A 299 15.76 -4.89 13.54
C GLU A 299 14.63 -3.87 13.73
N VAL A 300 14.51 -2.87 12.86
CA VAL A 300 13.39 -1.92 12.88
C VAL A 300 12.06 -2.63 12.59
N ILE A 301 12.03 -3.60 11.67
CA ILE A 301 10.85 -4.44 11.39
C ILE A 301 10.47 -5.24 12.65
N GLN A 302 11.44 -5.84 13.33
CA GLN A 302 11.19 -6.58 14.56
C GLN A 302 10.73 -5.66 15.70
N ALA A 303 11.29 -4.45 15.81
CA ALA A 303 10.84 -3.45 16.76
C ALA A 303 9.39 -3.04 16.49
N ALA A 304 9.00 -2.80 15.24
CA ALA A 304 7.62 -2.53 14.84
C ALA A 304 6.69 -3.67 15.26
N LYS A 305 7.06 -4.91 14.97
CA LYS A 305 6.31 -6.10 15.39
C LYS A 305 6.13 -6.18 16.90
N ASN A 306 7.16 -5.89 17.68
CA ASN A 306 7.10 -5.89 19.14
C ASN A 306 6.18 -4.78 19.67
N VAL A 307 6.30 -3.56 19.13
CA VAL A 307 5.41 -2.43 19.47
C VAL A 307 3.96 -2.78 19.17
N ALA A 308 3.69 -3.39 18.00
CA ALA A 308 2.36 -3.83 17.63
C ALA A 308 1.79 -4.87 18.60
N ALA A 309 2.58 -5.84 19.05
CA ALA A 309 2.14 -6.87 19.99
C ALA A 309 1.66 -6.27 21.32
N MET A 310 2.28 -5.16 21.76
CA MET A 310 1.91 -4.42 22.96
C MET A 310 0.76 -3.42 22.75
N MET A 311 0.34 -3.17 21.51
CA MET A 311 -0.71 -2.20 21.20
C MET A 311 -2.10 -2.67 21.71
N PRO A 312 -2.86 -1.84 22.45
CA PRO A 312 -4.24 -2.16 22.80
C PRO A 312 -5.11 -2.41 21.57
N ARG A 313 -6.10 -3.31 21.67
CA ARG A 313 -6.98 -3.64 20.52
C ARG A 313 -7.75 -2.41 20.02
N GLU A 314 -8.08 -1.48 20.90
CA GLU A 314 -8.79 -0.23 20.62
C GLU A 314 -7.96 0.73 19.75
N HIS A 315 -6.65 0.50 19.67
CA HIS A 315 -5.72 1.27 18.84
C HIS A 315 -5.33 0.54 17.55
N ARG A 316 -5.78 -0.71 17.40
CA ARG A 316 -5.77 -1.46 16.14
C ARG A 316 -7.10 -1.22 15.44
N CYS A 317 -7.15 -1.39 14.12
CA CYS A 317 -8.24 -1.01 13.20
C CYS A 317 -9.65 -1.55 13.55
N THR A 318 -10.19 -1.17 14.71
CA THR A 318 -11.42 -1.67 15.34
C THR A 318 -12.44 -0.55 15.52
N SER A 319 -12.02 0.71 15.37
CA SER A 319 -12.88 1.90 15.52
C SER A 319 -13.47 2.06 16.93
N LEU A 320 -12.75 1.57 17.96
CA LEU A 320 -13.20 1.55 19.36
C LEU A 320 -12.50 2.58 20.26
N GLY A 321 -11.51 3.32 19.74
CA GLY A 321 -10.55 4.05 20.58
C GLY A 321 -10.47 5.56 20.34
N GLY A 322 -9.64 5.98 19.40
CA GLY A 322 -9.21 7.37 19.22
C GLY A 322 -10.23 8.28 18.52
N LEU A 323 -9.91 8.68 17.27
CA LEU A 323 -10.75 9.58 16.49
C LEU A 323 -12.13 8.99 16.16
N ALA A 324 -12.24 7.68 15.99
CA ALA A 324 -13.46 7.00 15.54
C ALA A 324 -14.63 7.20 16.51
N VAL A 325 -14.38 7.23 17.82
CA VAL A 325 -15.42 7.34 18.87
C VAL A 325 -15.71 8.79 19.28
N THR A 326 -15.02 9.77 18.69
CA THR A 326 -15.27 11.18 19.01
C THR A 326 -16.70 11.59 18.62
N PRO A 327 -17.33 12.53 19.34
CA PRO A 327 -18.68 12.99 19.00
C PRO A 327 -18.82 13.46 17.54
N ALA A 328 -17.80 14.12 16.99
CA ALA A 328 -17.77 14.56 15.60
C ALA A 328 -17.73 13.38 14.61
N SER A 329 -16.90 12.37 14.87
CA SER A 329 -16.81 11.17 14.05
C SER A 329 -18.14 10.40 14.03
N LEU A 330 -18.75 10.19 15.19
CA LEU A 330 -20.04 9.50 15.31
C LEU A 330 -21.17 10.28 14.60
N ALA A 331 -21.15 11.61 14.66
CA ALA A 331 -22.10 12.45 13.93
C ALA A 331 -21.93 12.33 12.41
N ILE A 332 -20.69 12.28 11.91
CA ILE A 332 -20.39 12.05 10.49
C ILE A 332 -20.90 10.67 10.06
N GLU A 333 -20.61 9.62 10.84
CA GLU A 333 -21.05 8.25 10.57
C GLU A 333 -22.58 8.16 10.48
N LYS A 334 -23.30 8.73 11.45
CA LYS A 334 -24.77 8.78 11.45
C LYS A 334 -25.31 9.50 10.22
N ARG A 335 -24.69 10.62 9.82
CA ARG A 335 -25.08 11.36 8.61
C ARG A 335 -24.92 10.51 7.35
N LEU A 336 -23.81 9.79 7.22
CA LEU A 336 -23.55 8.92 6.07
C LEU A 336 -24.52 7.73 6.03
N ALA A 337 -24.85 7.14 7.18
CA ALA A 337 -25.85 6.06 7.27
C ALA A 337 -27.24 6.50 6.78
N LEU A 338 -27.65 7.74 7.08
CA LEU A 338 -28.92 8.31 6.60
C LEU A 338 -28.96 8.56 5.08
N LEU A 339 -27.81 8.75 4.44
CA LEU A 339 -27.75 8.87 2.98
C LEU A 339 -27.98 7.50 2.31
N LYS A 340 -27.42 6.43 2.89
CA LYS A 340 -27.66 5.05 2.41
C LYS A 340 -29.13 4.64 2.50
N SER A 341 -29.81 4.99 3.59
CA SER A 341 -31.23 4.66 3.75
C SER A 341 -32.15 5.42 2.79
N LYS A 342 -31.71 6.57 2.26
CA LYS A 342 -32.44 7.34 1.23
C LYS A 342 -32.14 6.87 -0.19
N SER A 343 -30.94 6.33 -0.45
CA SER A 343 -30.59 5.77 -1.77
C SER A 343 -31.19 4.38 -2.01
N CYS A 344 -31.48 3.62 -0.94
CA CYS A 344 -32.38 2.47 -1.01
C CYS A 344 -33.83 2.94 -0.94
N GLY A 345 -34.35 3.45 -2.07
CA GLY A 345 -35.79 3.55 -2.24
C GLY A 345 -36.44 2.18 -2.09
N SER A 346 -37.34 2.05 -1.11
CA SER A 346 -38.45 1.08 -1.09
C SER A 346 -38.14 -0.39 -1.45
N CYS A 347 -37.17 -1.02 -0.80
CA CYS A 347 -37.20 -2.48 -0.61
C CYS A 347 -37.13 -2.78 0.88
N SER A 348 -38.31 -2.77 1.49
CA SER A 348 -38.60 -3.46 2.74
C SER A 348 -38.20 -4.94 2.59
N CYS A 349 -37.17 -5.35 3.32
CA CYS A 349 -36.98 -6.74 3.70
C CYS A 349 -37.14 -6.79 5.22
N ASP A 350 -38.39 -7.01 5.65
CA ASP A 350 -38.70 -7.67 6.92
C ASP A 350 -38.22 -9.13 6.86
#